data_AF-A0A9D2KCX1-F1
#
_entry.id   AF-A0A9D2KCX1-F1
#
_cell.length_a   1.000
_cell.length_b   1.000
_cell.length_c   1.000
_cell.angle_alpha   90.00
_cell.angle_beta   90.00
_cell.angle_gamma   90.00
#
_symmetry.space_group_name_H-M   'P 1'
#
loop_
_entity.id
_entity.type
_entity.pdbx_description
1 polymer ?
#
loop_
_entity_poly.entity_id
_entity_poly.type
_entity_poly.pdbx_seq_one_letter_code
_entity_poly.pdbx_strand_id
1 'polypeptide(L)'
;MKYKLLVLDVDGTLLNEDKNISKRTLSALLKVQQMGVRIVLASGRPTYGLMPIAKALELGLYGGFILSYNGCQIIDARNGQVLFERRINPEMLPYIEKKAAKNNFALFTYHDDTLLTSQPDNVHVREEAALNNLKIIEESEFSTAIDFAPCKCMLVSDDEEALVNLESHWKKRLDGVLDVFRSENYFLEVVPCSINKANTLSVLLEQLEVKRDEVMAIGDGVCDVAMIQLAGMGIAMGNSVDSVKICADYITDTNENDGVAQAVEKLILADIRATQIPLDQLNAQGKHALMGNLGIQYTYAAEDRVEATMPVDHRTRQPFGILHGGATLALAETVAGLGSMIACQPDEFVVGMQVSGNHISSAHEGDTVRAVATIVHKGRSSHVWNVDVFTSTNKLVSSIRVVNSVMKKR
;
A
#
# COMPACT_ATOMS: atom_id res chain seq x y z
N MET A 1 -0.90 16.39 -4.96
CA MET A 1 -1.98 15.43 -4.65
C MET A 1 -2.31 15.68 -3.22
N LYS A 2 -3.57 15.80 -2.83
CA LYS A 2 -3.88 16.06 -1.40
C LYS A 2 -3.33 14.93 -0.52
N TYR A 3 -3.55 13.68 -0.92
CA TYR A 3 -3.11 12.52 -0.17
C TYR A 3 -1.89 11.85 -0.82
N LYS A 4 -0.92 11.45 0.01
CA LYS A 4 0.32 10.74 -0.38
C LYS A 4 0.36 9.31 0.13
N LEU A 5 -0.47 8.99 1.14
CA LEU A 5 -0.54 7.68 1.77
C LEU A 5 -2.01 7.26 1.92
N LEU A 6 -2.32 6.03 1.50
CA LEU A 6 -3.60 5.38 1.70
C LEU A 6 -3.40 4.17 2.62
N VAL A 7 -4.05 4.18 3.78
CA VAL A 7 -3.98 3.09 4.77
C VAL A 7 -5.29 2.32 4.73
N LEU A 8 -5.21 1.01 4.58
CA LEU A 8 -6.37 0.14 4.42
C LEU A 8 -6.34 -0.95 5.48
N ASP A 9 -7.40 -1.06 6.26
CA ASP A 9 -7.71 -2.34 6.89
C ASP A 9 -8.03 -3.41 5.82
N VAL A 10 -7.93 -4.68 6.22
CA VAL A 10 -8.03 -5.83 5.33
C VAL A 10 -9.37 -6.53 5.46
N ASP A 11 -9.71 -7.03 6.64
CA ASP A 11 -10.88 -7.90 6.84
C ASP A 11 -12.10 -7.06 7.18
N GLY A 12 -13.14 -7.10 6.33
CA GLY A 12 -14.31 -6.22 6.50
C GLY A 12 -14.15 -4.85 5.82
N THR A 13 -12.96 -4.58 5.27
CA THR A 13 -12.65 -3.35 4.53
C THR A 13 -12.19 -3.60 3.09
N LEU A 14 -10.98 -4.13 2.88
CA LEU A 14 -10.42 -4.37 1.55
C LEU A 14 -10.96 -5.66 0.91
N LEU A 15 -11.15 -6.70 1.72
CA LEU A 15 -11.63 -8.00 1.27
C LEU A 15 -13.15 -8.10 1.39
N ASN A 16 -13.75 -8.77 0.41
CA ASN A 16 -15.13 -9.21 0.48
C ASN A 16 -15.28 -10.46 1.39
N GLU A 17 -16.50 -10.95 1.56
CA GLU A 17 -16.83 -12.13 2.37
C GLU A 17 -16.08 -13.39 1.89
N ASP A 18 -15.84 -13.51 0.58
CA ASP A 18 -15.05 -14.58 -0.03
C ASP A 18 -13.52 -14.42 0.18
N LYS A 19 -13.10 -13.43 0.98
CA LYS A 19 -11.69 -13.09 1.25
C LYS A 19 -10.88 -12.72 0.00
N ASN A 20 -11.55 -12.15 -1.00
CA ASN A 20 -10.97 -11.70 -2.26
C ASN A 20 -11.01 -10.17 -2.39
N ILE A 21 -10.07 -9.62 -3.15
CA ILE A 21 -10.13 -8.22 -3.62
C ILE A 21 -10.95 -8.20 -4.91
N SER A 22 -12.00 -7.39 -4.98
CA SER A 22 -12.78 -7.25 -6.19
C SER A 22 -11.95 -6.64 -7.34
N LYS A 23 -12.34 -6.91 -8.60
CA LYS A 23 -11.63 -6.36 -9.76
C LYS A 23 -11.64 -4.83 -9.78
N ARG A 24 -12.73 -4.20 -9.35
CA ARG A 24 -12.87 -2.75 -9.30
C ARG A 24 -11.93 -2.16 -8.26
N THR A 25 -11.94 -2.72 -7.04
CA THR A 25 -11.07 -2.27 -5.94
C THR A 25 -9.60 -2.45 -6.30
N LEU A 26 -9.21 -3.61 -6.83
CA LEU A 26 -7.84 -3.84 -7.30
C LEU A 26 -7.41 -2.81 -8.36
N SER A 27 -8.27 -2.54 -9.34
CA SER A 27 -7.99 -1.58 -10.41
C SER A 27 -7.83 -0.15 -9.87
N ALA A 28 -8.71 0.30 -8.99
CA ALA A 28 -8.64 1.62 -8.34
C ALA A 28 -7.38 1.80 -7.51
N LEU A 29 -6.99 0.79 -6.72
CA LEU A 29 -5.80 0.84 -5.88
C LEU A 29 -4.51 0.82 -6.71
N LEU A 30 -4.43 0.00 -7.76
CA LEU A 30 -3.30 0.01 -8.68
C LEU A 30 -3.17 1.37 -9.38
N LYS A 31 -4.29 1.97 -9.81
CA LYS A 31 -4.30 3.30 -10.43
C LYS A 31 -3.77 4.37 -9.48
N VAL A 32 -4.20 4.36 -8.24
CA VAL A 32 -3.75 5.32 -7.23
C VAL A 32 -2.27 5.16 -6.90
N GLN A 33 -1.76 3.94 -6.87
CA GLN A 33 -0.33 3.68 -6.74
C GLN A 33 0.50 4.16 -7.93
N GLN A 34 0.00 3.94 -9.15
CA GLN A 34 0.62 4.47 -10.37
C GLN A 34 0.67 5.99 -10.39
N MET A 35 -0.27 6.65 -9.73
CA MET A 35 -0.28 8.08 -9.54
C MET A 35 0.61 8.57 -8.40
N GLY A 36 1.35 7.67 -7.76
CA GLY A 36 2.32 7.97 -6.72
C GLY A 36 1.80 7.76 -5.30
N VAL A 37 0.51 7.55 -5.04
CA VAL A 37 0.07 7.33 -3.64
C VAL A 37 0.57 5.98 -3.14
N ARG A 38 1.25 5.95 -2.00
CA ARG A 38 1.68 4.69 -1.39
C ARG A 38 0.55 4.07 -0.61
N ILE A 39 0.45 2.74 -0.65
CA ILE A 39 -0.55 1.98 0.12
C ILE A 39 0.11 1.32 1.34
N VAL A 40 -0.60 1.35 2.47
CA VAL A 40 -0.27 0.60 3.69
C VAL A 40 -1.41 -0.37 3.98
N LEU A 41 -1.11 -1.66 4.08
CA LEU A 41 -2.07 -2.63 4.64
C LEU A 41 -1.91 -2.66 6.15
N ALA A 42 -2.97 -2.41 6.91
CA ALA A 42 -2.95 -2.36 8.37
C ALA A 42 -3.94 -3.37 8.97
N SER A 43 -3.46 -4.50 9.48
CA SER A 43 -4.32 -5.62 9.88
C SER A 43 -3.85 -6.32 11.15
N GLY A 44 -4.77 -7.01 11.83
CA GLY A 44 -4.48 -7.94 12.90
C GLY A 44 -3.77 -9.22 12.44
N ARG A 45 -3.86 -9.55 11.15
CA ARG A 45 -3.21 -10.73 10.56
C ARG A 45 -1.69 -10.72 10.76
N PRO A 46 -1.07 -11.91 10.88
CA PRO A 46 0.38 -12.05 10.79
C PRO A 46 0.89 -11.59 9.42
N THR A 47 2.14 -11.15 9.38
CA THR A 47 2.82 -10.72 8.16
C THR A 47 2.65 -11.71 7.02
N TYR A 48 2.84 -13.01 7.29
CA TYR A 48 2.73 -14.06 6.28
C TYR A 48 1.34 -14.11 5.63
N GLY A 49 0.28 -13.94 6.42
CA GLY A 49 -1.11 -13.90 5.94
C GLY A 49 -1.42 -12.69 5.06
N LEU A 50 -0.65 -11.61 5.16
CA LEU A 50 -0.80 -10.40 4.34
C LEU A 50 0.01 -10.43 3.04
N MET A 51 1.04 -11.28 2.95
CA MET A 51 1.91 -11.34 1.77
C MET A 51 1.17 -11.62 0.45
N PRO A 52 0.16 -12.53 0.38
CA PRO A 52 -0.60 -12.73 -0.85
C PRO A 52 -1.34 -11.46 -1.31
N ILE A 53 -1.91 -10.72 -0.36
CA ILE A 53 -2.67 -9.48 -0.60
C ILE A 53 -1.72 -8.37 -1.06
N ALA A 54 -0.58 -8.21 -0.37
CA ALA A 54 0.46 -7.26 -0.75
C ALA A 54 1.02 -7.51 -2.15
N LYS A 55 1.17 -8.79 -2.54
CA LYS A 55 1.59 -9.18 -3.89
C LYS A 55 0.52 -8.87 -4.93
N ALA A 56 -0.75 -9.16 -4.65
CA ALA A 56 -1.86 -8.85 -5.56
C ALA A 56 -1.97 -7.35 -5.84
N LEU A 57 -1.71 -6.51 -4.83
CA LEU A 57 -1.66 -5.06 -4.96
C LEU A 57 -0.33 -4.52 -5.50
N GLU A 58 0.64 -5.38 -5.84
CA GLU A 58 1.96 -4.96 -6.33
C GLU A 58 2.68 -3.97 -5.39
N LEU A 59 2.48 -4.06 -4.07
CA LEU A 59 3.01 -3.08 -3.11
C LEU A 59 4.54 -2.93 -3.20
N GLY A 60 5.24 -4.03 -3.49
CA GLY A 60 6.69 -4.02 -3.67
C GLY A 60 7.17 -3.25 -4.90
N LEU A 61 6.32 -3.03 -5.92
CA LEU A 61 6.67 -2.21 -7.08
C LEU A 61 6.47 -0.72 -6.80
N TYR A 62 5.41 -0.37 -6.05
CA TYR A 62 5.03 1.03 -5.84
C TYR A 62 5.49 1.61 -4.49
N GLY A 63 6.19 0.83 -3.67
CA GLY A 63 6.72 1.29 -2.38
C GLY A 63 5.68 1.32 -1.27
N GLY A 64 4.80 0.33 -1.24
CA GLY A 64 3.83 0.14 -0.15
C GLY A 64 4.43 -0.51 1.10
N PHE A 65 3.64 -0.52 2.17
CA PHE A 65 4.04 -1.03 3.48
C PHE A 65 3.01 -2.02 4.01
N ILE A 66 3.46 -2.90 4.91
CA ILE A 66 2.62 -3.84 5.64
C ILE A 66 2.77 -3.53 7.12
N LEU A 67 1.64 -3.28 7.79
CA LEU A 67 1.51 -3.12 9.22
C LEU A 67 0.69 -4.31 9.73
N SER A 68 1.37 -5.28 10.34
CA SER A 68 0.81 -6.56 10.76
C SER A 68 0.65 -6.63 12.28
N TYR A 69 -0.04 -7.67 12.75
CA TYR A 69 -0.24 -7.93 14.18
C TYR A 69 -0.82 -6.72 14.94
N ASN A 70 -1.80 -6.01 14.35
CA ASN A 70 -2.41 -4.80 14.90
C ASN A 70 -1.42 -3.65 15.19
N GLY A 71 -0.22 -3.68 14.60
CA GLY A 71 0.81 -2.67 14.77
C GLY A 71 2.09 -3.14 15.43
N CYS A 72 2.24 -4.43 15.76
CA CYS A 72 3.50 -4.89 16.33
C CYS A 72 4.66 -4.81 15.34
N GLN A 73 4.41 -4.81 14.02
CA GLN A 73 5.47 -4.81 13.02
C GLN A 73 5.10 -3.93 11.82
N ILE A 74 6.10 -3.23 11.27
CA ILE A 74 6.03 -2.54 9.98
C ILE A 74 7.10 -3.10 9.06
N ILE A 75 6.71 -3.46 7.83
CA ILE A 75 7.60 -3.94 6.79
C ILE A 75 7.46 -3.08 5.52
N ASP A 76 8.59 -2.75 4.92
CA ASP A 76 8.66 -2.22 3.57
C ASP A 76 8.48 -3.35 2.54
N ALA A 77 7.41 -3.29 1.75
CA ALA A 77 7.06 -4.36 0.83
C ALA A 77 8.05 -4.50 -0.35
N ARG A 78 8.93 -3.52 -0.59
CA ARG A 78 9.90 -3.54 -1.70
C ARG A 78 11.04 -4.52 -1.45
N ASN A 79 11.56 -4.52 -0.22
CA ASN A 79 12.78 -5.21 0.15
C ASN A 79 12.61 -6.13 1.36
N GLY A 80 11.43 -6.14 2.00
CA GLY A 80 11.15 -6.92 3.20
C GLY A 80 11.82 -6.36 4.46
N GLN A 81 12.34 -5.13 4.42
CA GLN A 81 12.98 -4.51 5.58
C GLN A 81 11.96 -4.24 6.68
N VAL A 82 12.26 -4.72 7.89
CA VAL A 82 11.49 -4.39 9.09
C VAL A 82 11.86 -2.97 9.52
N LEU A 83 10.89 -2.06 9.47
CA LEU A 83 11.06 -0.64 9.82
C LEU A 83 10.75 -0.36 11.29
N PHE A 84 9.89 -1.18 11.87
CA PHE A 84 9.48 -1.11 13.26
C PHE A 84 9.05 -2.50 13.71
N GLU A 85 9.38 -2.85 14.95
CA GLU A 85 8.94 -4.09 15.56
C GLU A 85 8.86 -3.96 17.08
N ARG A 86 7.81 -4.52 17.67
CA ARG A 86 7.72 -4.82 19.10
C ARG A 86 7.32 -6.27 19.29
N ARG A 87 7.96 -6.91 20.27
CA ARG A 87 7.75 -8.31 20.61
C ARG A 87 7.47 -8.45 22.10
N ILE A 88 6.74 -9.49 22.46
CA ILE A 88 6.49 -9.90 23.84
C ILE A 88 7.81 -10.45 24.39
N ASN A 89 8.18 -10.03 25.61
CA ASN A 89 9.30 -10.64 26.31
C ASN A 89 9.01 -12.14 26.54
N PRO A 90 9.84 -13.08 26.04
CA PRO A 90 9.65 -14.52 26.24
C PRO A 90 9.44 -14.95 27.69
N GLU A 91 9.99 -14.21 28.66
CA GLU A 91 9.79 -14.47 30.09
C GLU A 91 8.32 -14.38 30.54
N MET A 92 7.46 -13.72 29.74
CA MET A 92 6.02 -13.65 29.99
C MET A 92 5.26 -14.90 29.53
N LEU A 93 5.83 -15.72 28.65
CA LEU A 93 5.14 -16.88 28.07
C LEU A 93 4.72 -17.92 29.12
N PRO A 94 5.55 -18.29 30.13
CA PRO A 94 5.12 -19.20 31.18
C PRO A 94 3.92 -18.67 31.98
N TYR A 95 3.84 -17.35 32.18
CA TYR A 95 2.70 -16.73 32.87
C TYR A 95 1.43 -16.76 32.01
N ILE A 96 1.54 -16.48 30.71
CA ILE A 96 0.43 -16.54 29.76
C ILE A 96 -0.09 -17.98 29.64
N GLU A 97 0.81 -18.95 29.43
CA GLU A 97 0.49 -20.38 29.33
C GLU A 97 -0.20 -20.89 30.59
N LYS A 98 0.35 -20.60 31.77
CA LYS A 98 -0.26 -21.02 33.05
C LYS A 98 -1.67 -20.46 33.24
N LYS A 99 -1.94 -19.25 32.74
CA LYS A 99 -3.25 -18.61 32.81
C LYS A 99 -4.21 -19.18 31.77
N ALA A 100 -3.75 -19.46 30.55
CA ALA A 100 -4.55 -20.15 29.55
C ALA A 100 -4.98 -21.54 30.06
N ALA A 101 -4.02 -22.34 30.55
CA ALA A 101 -4.29 -23.66 31.12
C ALA A 101 -5.26 -23.62 32.31
N LYS A 102 -5.11 -22.66 33.23
CA LYS A 102 -6.00 -22.51 34.38
C LYS A 102 -7.47 -22.24 33.98
N ASN A 103 -7.69 -21.53 32.87
CA ASN A 103 -9.03 -21.21 32.38
C ASN A 103 -9.51 -22.16 31.26
N ASN A 104 -8.73 -23.20 30.93
CA ASN A 104 -9.01 -24.11 29.82
C ASN A 104 -9.14 -23.39 28.46
N PHE A 105 -8.27 -22.42 28.20
CA PHE A 105 -8.20 -21.70 26.93
C PHE A 105 -7.10 -22.28 26.05
N ALA A 106 -7.35 -22.37 24.74
CA ALA A 106 -6.30 -22.61 23.77
C ALA A 106 -5.39 -21.39 23.66
N LEU A 107 -4.12 -21.65 23.40
CA LEU A 107 -3.08 -20.65 23.30
C LEU A 107 -2.27 -20.91 22.04
N PHE A 108 -2.07 -19.86 21.25
CA PHE A 108 -1.20 -19.95 20.09
C PHE A 108 -0.41 -18.66 19.83
N THR A 109 0.66 -18.81 19.04
CA THR A 109 1.47 -17.72 18.49
C THR A 109 1.85 -18.01 17.04
N TYR A 110 2.48 -17.03 16.39
CA TYR A 110 2.90 -17.10 14.98
C TYR A 110 4.42 -17.07 14.89
N HIS A 111 4.97 -17.87 13.97
CA HIS A 111 6.36 -17.79 13.57
C HIS A 111 6.47 -18.10 12.08
N ASP A 112 6.96 -17.14 11.30
CA ASP A 112 7.09 -17.27 9.84
C ASP A 112 5.81 -17.77 9.14
N ASP A 113 5.85 -18.96 8.54
CA ASP A 113 4.72 -19.61 7.86
C ASP A 113 3.95 -20.59 8.76
N THR A 114 4.12 -20.49 10.08
CA THR A 114 3.59 -21.44 11.07
C THR A 114 2.78 -20.78 12.18
N LEU A 115 1.83 -21.55 12.70
CA LEU A 115 1.07 -21.27 13.91
C LEU A 115 1.42 -22.36 14.93
N LEU A 116 2.01 -21.95 16.06
CA LEU A 116 2.38 -22.85 17.15
C LEU A 116 1.30 -22.84 18.20
N THR A 117 0.83 -24.01 18.64
CA THR A 117 -0.30 -24.15 19.57
C THR A 117 -0.18 -25.44 20.39
N SER A 118 -0.69 -25.43 21.62
CA SER A 118 -0.85 -26.67 22.40
C SER A 118 -2.15 -27.42 22.10
N GLN A 119 -3.04 -26.85 21.27
CA GLN A 119 -4.36 -27.41 20.97
C GLN A 119 -4.68 -27.29 19.47
N PRO A 120 -4.03 -28.11 18.60
CA PRO A 120 -4.16 -28.03 17.14
C PRO A 120 -5.55 -28.44 16.62
N ASP A 121 -6.34 -29.11 17.44
CA ASP A 121 -7.69 -29.55 17.11
C ASP A 121 -8.78 -28.50 17.40
N ASN A 122 -8.42 -27.39 18.06
CA ASN A 122 -9.36 -26.30 18.31
C ASN A 122 -9.84 -25.68 16.98
N VAL A 123 -11.17 -25.53 16.84
CA VAL A 123 -11.79 -25.10 15.58
C VAL A 123 -11.33 -23.71 15.14
N HIS A 124 -11.32 -22.75 16.07
CA HIS A 124 -10.92 -21.36 15.80
C HIS A 124 -9.43 -21.25 15.47
N VAL A 125 -8.59 -22.10 16.09
CA VAL A 125 -7.15 -22.18 15.76
C VAL A 125 -6.95 -22.68 14.32
N ARG A 126 -7.72 -23.68 13.90
CA ARG A 126 -7.67 -24.19 12.51
C ARG A 126 -8.18 -23.18 11.51
N GLU A 127 -9.25 -22.46 11.84
CA GLU A 127 -9.80 -21.39 11.00
C GLU A 127 -8.80 -20.24 10.85
N GLU A 128 -8.15 -19.80 11.92
CA GLU A 128 -7.10 -18.77 11.87
C GLU A 128 -5.89 -19.22 11.03
N ALA A 129 -5.46 -20.48 11.18
CA ALA A 129 -4.39 -21.03 10.37
C ALA A 129 -4.78 -21.07 8.88
N ALA A 130 -6.00 -21.51 8.56
CA ALA A 130 -6.52 -21.56 7.20
C ALA A 130 -6.65 -20.17 6.56
N LEU A 131 -7.19 -19.20 7.30
CA LEU A 131 -7.36 -17.81 6.86
C LEU A 131 -6.03 -17.16 6.46
N ASN A 132 -4.95 -17.53 7.16
CA ASN A 132 -3.62 -16.96 6.97
C ASN A 132 -2.66 -17.89 6.20
N ASN A 133 -3.13 -19.03 5.71
CA ASN A 133 -2.33 -20.06 5.04
C ASN A 133 -1.11 -20.54 5.84
N LEU A 134 -1.29 -20.76 7.15
CA LEU A 134 -0.24 -21.18 8.07
C LEU A 134 -0.26 -22.69 8.30
N LYS A 135 0.92 -23.26 8.54
CA LYS A 135 1.05 -24.65 9.01
C LYS A 135 0.90 -24.69 10.52
N ILE A 136 0.04 -25.56 11.03
CA ILE A 136 -0.11 -25.77 12.47
C ILE A 136 1.01 -26.68 12.96
N ILE A 137 1.71 -26.25 14.01
CA ILE A 137 2.67 -27.04 14.76
C ILE A 137 2.14 -27.22 16.18
N GLU A 138 1.99 -28.49 16.59
CA GLU A 138 1.58 -28.84 17.94
C GLU A 138 2.78 -28.79 18.88
N GLU A 139 2.68 -27.99 19.94
CA GLU A 139 3.69 -27.87 20.99
C GLU A 139 3.04 -28.06 22.36
N SER A 140 3.31 -29.19 22.98
CA SER A 140 2.72 -29.57 24.28
C SER A 140 3.25 -28.73 25.45
N GLU A 141 4.50 -28.25 25.37
CA GLU A 141 5.10 -27.31 26.31
C GLU A 141 5.35 -25.97 25.61
N PHE A 142 4.31 -25.15 25.52
CA PHE A 142 4.29 -23.96 24.68
C PHE A 142 5.39 -22.96 25.05
N SER A 143 5.56 -22.65 26.34
CA SER A 143 6.58 -21.69 26.76
C SER A 143 8.02 -22.23 26.68
N THR A 144 8.21 -23.55 26.69
CA THR A 144 9.53 -24.18 26.51
C THR A 144 9.93 -24.24 25.04
N ALA A 145 8.97 -24.49 24.14
CA ALA A 145 9.21 -24.64 22.71
C ALA A 145 9.51 -23.33 21.98
N ILE A 146 9.05 -22.19 22.52
CA ILE A 146 9.23 -20.87 21.92
C ILE A 146 10.56 -20.27 22.40
N ASP A 147 11.59 -20.38 21.57
CA ASP A 147 12.92 -19.81 21.79
C ASP A 147 13.11 -18.40 21.19
N PHE A 148 12.02 -17.81 20.67
CA PHE A 148 11.99 -16.49 20.07
C PHE A 148 10.99 -15.56 20.78
N ALA A 149 11.11 -14.25 20.57
CA ALA A 149 10.14 -13.29 21.10
C ALA A 149 8.96 -13.13 20.13
N PRO A 150 7.72 -13.53 20.47
CA PRO A 150 6.59 -13.45 19.55
C PRO A 150 6.05 -12.02 19.43
N CYS A 151 5.48 -11.67 18.28
CA CYS A 151 4.80 -10.38 18.09
C CYS A 151 3.47 -10.30 18.84
N LYS A 152 2.73 -11.43 18.93
CA LYS A 152 1.47 -11.53 19.67
C LYS A 152 1.23 -12.95 20.14
N CYS A 153 0.46 -13.10 21.21
CA CYS A 153 -0.11 -14.39 21.63
C CYS A 153 -1.64 -14.27 21.64
N MET A 154 -2.31 -15.37 21.33
CA MET A 154 -3.77 -15.42 21.21
C MET A 154 -4.30 -16.46 22.17
N LEU A 155 -5.25 -16.08 23.03
CA LEU A 155 -6.03 -17.01 23.82
C LEU A 155 -7.40 -17.21 23.19
N VAL A 156 -7.87 -18.45 23.21
CA VAL A 156 -9.06 -18.88 22.47
C VAL A 156 -10.01 -19.62 23.39
N SER A 157 -11.28 -19.21 23.39
CA SER A 157 -12.35 -19.89 24.12
C SER A 157 -13.72 -19.55 23.55
N ASP A 158 -14.65 -20.49 23.59
CA ASP A 158 -16.07 -20.23 23.32
C ASP A 158 -16.78 -19.61 24.54
N ASP A 159 -16.13 -19.56 25.70
CA ASP A 159 -16.65 -18.91 26.91
C ASP A 159 -16.30 -17.41 26.90
N GLU A 160 -17.18 -16.63 26.26
CA GLU A 160 -17.02 -15.17 26.14
C GLU A 160 -16.93 -14.48 27.51
N GLU A 161 -17.71 -14.91 28.50
CA GLU A 161 -17.70 -14.30 29.84
C GLU A 161 -16.35 -14.53 30.53
N ALA A 162 -15.78 -15.73 30.40
CA ALA A 162 -14.45 -16.02 30.91
C ALA A 162 -13.36 -15.19 30.22
N LEU A 163 -13.45 -14.97 28.90
CA LEU A 163 -12.53 -14.08 28.17
C LEU A 163 -12.66 -12.62 28.64
N VAL A 164 -13.88 -12.09 28.78
CA VAL A 164 -14.14 -10.73 29.28
C VAL A 164 -13.60 -10.52 30.70
N ASN A 165 -13.78 -11.52 31.56
CA ASN A 165 -13.26 -11.50 32.92
C ASN A 165 -11.72 -11.50 32.93
N LEU A 166 -11.08 -12.31 32.08
CA LEU A 166 -9.63 -12.35 31.96
C LEU A 166 -9.07 -11.06 31.35
N GLU A 167 -9.71 -10.53 30.31
CA GLU A 167 -9.40 -9.23 29.70
C GLU A 167 -9.38 -8.13 30.76
N SER A 168 -10.46 -8.01 31.54
CA SER A 168 -10.60 -7.01 32.60
C SER A 168 -9.55 -7.16 33.70
N HIS A 169 -9.20 -8.39 34.05
CA HIS A 169 -8.15 -8.68 35.02
C HIS A 169 -6.75 -8.31 34.49
N TRP A 170 -6.45 -8.66 33.25
CA TRP A 170 -5.15 -8.43 32.64
C TRP A 170 -4.92 -6.99 32.25
N LYS A 171 -5.94 -6.26 31.79
CA LYS A 171 -5.85 -4.80 31.58
C LYS A 171 -5.34 -4.06 32.81
N LYS A 172 -5.67 -4.52 34.02
CA LYS A 172 -5.19 -3.92 35.27
C LYS A 172 -3.83 -4.45 35.70
N ARG A 173 -3.61 -5.77 35.54
CA ARG A 173 -2.42 -6.45 36.08
C ARG A 173 -1.19 -6.30 35.20
N LEU A 174 -1.38 -6.21 33.89
CA LEU A 174 -0.33 -6.13 32.88
C LEU A 174 -0.16 -4.71 32.32
N ASP A 175 -0.87 -3.72 32.90
CA ASP A 175 -0.79 -2.32 32.51
C ASP A 175 0.66 -1.83 32.46
N GLY A 176 1.04 -1.16 31.38
CA GLY A 176 2.41 -0.74 31.11
C GLY A 176 3.37 -1.84 30.65
N VAL A 177 2.95 -3.10 30.58
CA VAL A 177 3.79 -4.25 30.17
C VAL A 177 3.24 -4.91 28.90
N LEU A 178 1.96 -5.32 28.90
CA LEU A 178 1.26 -5.93 27.77
C LEU A 178 -0.13 -5.33 27.64
N ASP A 179 -0.57 -5.09 26.41
CA ASP A 179 -1.96 -4.72 26.13
C ASP A 179 -2.75 -5.99 25.84
N VAL A 180 -3.98 -6.00 26.33
CA VAL A 180 -4.90 -7.14 26.22
C VAL A 180 -6.27 -6.64 25.80
N PHE A 181 -6.79 -7.17 24.72
CA PHE A 181 -8.11 -6.82 24.18
C PHE A 181 -8.69 -7.97 23.36
N ARG A 182 -10.01 -8.00 23.20
CA ARG A 182 -10.67 -8.96 22.31
C ARG A 182 -10.76 -8.40 20.90
N SER A 183 -10.42 -9.23 19.91
CA SER A 183 -10.65 -8.95 18.49
C SER A 183 -11.91 -9.62 17.96
N GLU A 184 -12.23 -10.81 18.47
CA GLU A 184 -13.46 -11.56 18.21
C GLU A 184 -14.06 -12.02 19.55
N ASN A 185 -15.31 -12.50 19.53
CA ASN A 185 -15.97 -12.99 20.74
C ASN A 185 -15.23 -14.17 21.40
N TYR A 186 -14.47 -14.92 20.61
CA TYR A 186 -13.69 -16.09 21.02
C TYR A 186 -12.17 -15.85 21.06
N PHE A 187 -11.69 -14.65 20.71
CA PHE A 187 -10.25 -14.32 20.70
C PHE A 187 -9.90 -13.23 21.70
N LEU A 188 -8.92 -13.50 22.54
CA LEU A 188 -8.26 -12.53 23.39
C LEU A 188 -6.81 -12.36 22.93
N GLU A 189 -6.50 -11.20 22.40
CA GLU A 189 -5.16 -10.85 21.95
C GLU A 189 -4.32 -10.35 23.11
N VAL A 190 -3.07 -10.79 23.14
CA VAL A 190 -2.02 -10.28 24.03
C VAL A 190 -0.90 -9.74 23.15
N VAL A 191 -0.60 -8.46 23.27
CA VAL A 191 0.40 -7.76 22.47
C VAL A 191 1.31 -6.91 23.37
N PRO A 192 2.49 -6.47 22.89
CA PRO A 192 3.32 -5.51 23.62
C PRO A 192 2.56 -4.22 23.95
N CYS A 193 2.86 -3.63 25.11
CA CYS A 193 2.18 -2.41 25.53
C CYS A 193 2.35 -1.25 24.52
N SER A 194 1.30 -0.44 24.42
CA SER A 194 1.18 0.76 23.58
C SER A 194 1.14 0.49 22.08
N ILE A 195 0.85 -0.75 21.67
CA ILE A 195 0.70 -1.10 20.25
C ILE A 195 -0.76 -0.99 19.83
N ASN A 196 -0.98 -0.16 18.80
CA ASN A 196 -2.19 -0.17 18.00
C ASN A 196 -1.86 0.35 16.59
N LYS A 197 -2.78 0.17 15.64
CA LYS A 197 -2.59 0.58 14.24
C LYS A 197 -2.21 2.07 14.11
N ALA A 198 -2.79 2.95 14.92
CA ALA A 198 -2.57 4.41 14.84
C ALA A 198 -1.19 4.85 15.37
N ASN A 199 -0.77 4.34 16.52
CA ASN A 199 0.53 4.63 17.11
C ASN A 199 1.65 4.16 16.18
N THR A 200 1.52 2.94 15.67
CA THR A 200 2.49 2.36 14.74
C THR A 200 2.47 3.09 13.40
N LEU A 201 1.30 3.47 12.88
CA LEU A 201 1.19 4.33 11.71
C LEU A 201 1.90 5.67 11.93
N SER A 202 1.80 6.28 13.12
CA SER A 202 2.51 7.54 13.43
C SER A 202 4.02 7.41 13.26
N VAL A 203 4.60 6.30 13.71
CA VAL A 203 6.04 6.00 13.52
C VAL A 203 6.40 5.94 12.04
N LEU A 204 5.55 5.29 11.22
CA LEU A 204 5.75 5.25 9.77
C LEU A 204 5.65 6.65 9.15
N LEU A 205 4.66 7.45 9.55
CA LEU A 205 4.49 8.81 9.02
C LEU A 205 5.71 9.70 9.28
N GLU A 206 6.30 9.62 10.48
CA GLU A 206 7.53 10.34 10.83
C GLU A 206 8.70 9.90 9.94
N GLN A 207 8.90 8.60 9.76
CA GLN A 207 9.97 8.08 8.89
C GLN A 207 9.80 8.47 7.42
N LEU A 208 8.55 8.59 6.96
CA LEU A 208 8.22 8.95 5.58
C LEU A 208 8.11 10.46 5.34
N GLU A 209 8.24 11.28 6.39
CA GLU A 209 8.00 12.72 6.37
C GLU A 209 6.63 13.09 5.78
N VAL A 210 5.60 12.28 6.05
CA VAL A 210 4.22 12.48 5.58
C VAL A 210 3.38 13.09 6.71
N LYS A 211 2.67 14.18 6.42
CA LYS A 211 1.78 14.81 7.41
C LYS A 211 0.44 14.07 7.47
N ARG A 212 -0.21 14.11 8.64
CA ARG A 212 -1.55 13.51 8.85
C ARG A 212 -2.57 13.96 7.81
N ASP A 213 -2.57 15.25 7.45
CA ASP A 213 -3.45 15.83 6.41
C ASP A 213 -3.28 15.23 5.01
N GLU A 214 -2.15 14.55 4.78
CA GLU A 214 -1.80 13.86 3.52
C GLU A 214 -2.11 12.35 3.58
N VAL A 215 -2.77 11.88 4.65
CA VAL A 215 -3.13 10.47 4.87
C VAL A 215 -4.63 10.29 4.72
N MET A 216 -5.02 9.25 4.00
CA MET A 216 -6.37 8.71 4.01
C MET A 216 -6.32 7.33 4.66
N ALA A 217 -7.24 7.05 5.59
CA ALA A 217 -7.35 5.74 6.22
C ALA A 217 -8.77 5.20 6.10
N ILE A 218 -8.89 3.92 5.73
CA ILE A 218 -10.17 3.22 5.60
C ILE A 218 -10.16 2.01 6.51
N GLY A 219 -11.20 1.86 7.32
CA GLY A 219 -11.38 0.69 8.19
C GLY A 219 -12.84 0.49 8.56
N ASP A 220 -13.14 -0.61 9.26
CA ASP A 220 -14.50 -0.93 9.66
C ASP A 220 -14.65 -1.33 11.13
N GLY A 221 -13.58 -1.81 11.76
CA GLY A 221 -13.60 -2.32 13.12
C GLY A 221 -13.29 -1.26 14.17
N VAL A 222 -13.56 -1.61 15.44
CA VAL A 222 -13.22 -0.76 16.60
C VAL A 222 -11.70 -0.53 16.69
N CYS A 223 -10.89 -1.51 16.29
CA CYS A 223 -9.44 -1.41 16.22
C CYS A 223 -8.94 -0.37 15.21
N ASP A 224 -9.79 0.07 14.27
CA ASP A 224 -9.44 1.04 13.23
C ASP A 224 -9.76 2.49 13.63
N VAL A 225 -10.60 2.70 14.65
CA VAL A 225 -11.08 4.04 15.04
C VAL A 225 -9.92 5.01 15.26
N ALA A 226 -8.89 4.60 15.98
CA ALA A 226 -7.74 5.46 16.24
C ALA A 226 -6.96 5.82 14.95
N MET A 227 -6.88 4.89 14.00
CA MET A 227 -6.22 5.09 12.70
C MET A 227 -7.06 6.00 11.79
N ILE A 228 -8.38 5.81 11.79
CA ILE A 228 -9.36 6.65 11.10
C ILE A 228 -9.25 8.09 11.60
N GLN A 229 -9.27 8.31 12.91
CA GLN A 229 -9.17 9.65 13.53
C GLN A 229 -7.80 10.31 13.36
N LEU A 230 -6.75 9.52 13.16
CA LEU A 230 -5.40 10.04 12.94
C LEU A 230 -5.21 10.61 11.54
N ALA A 231 -5.87 10.02 10.54
CA ALA A 231 -5.77 10.43 9.16
C ALA A 231 -6.45 11.79 8.92
N GLY A 232 -5.95 12.57 7.96
CA GLY A 232 -6.61 13.80 7.51
C GLY A 232 -7.91 13.55 6.74
N MET A 233 -8.15 12.30 6.37
CA MET A 233 -9.43 11.79 5.87
C MET A 233 -9.62 10.37 6.39
N GLY A 234 -10.33 10.24 7.50
CA GLY A 234 -10.75 8.97 8.08
C GLY A 234 -12.05 8.49 7.45
N ILE A 235 -12.09 7.24 7.00
CA ILE A 235 -13.24 6.65 6.32
C ILE A 235 -13.68 5.38 7.04
N ALA A 236 -14.96 5.33 7.40
CA ALA A 236 -15.62 4.11 7.86
C ALA A 236 -16.33 3.40 6.69
N MET A 237 -16.29 2.07 6.68
CA MET A 237 -17.04 1.26 5.73
C MET A 237 -18.55 1.27 6.01
N GLY A 238 -19.35 0.95 5.00
CA GLY A 238 -20.81 0.86 5.14
C GLY A 238 -21.26 -0.25 6.11
N ASN A 239 -20.47 -1.33 6.20
CA ASN A 239 -20.68 -2.45 7.12
C ASN A 239 -20.18 -2.19 8.55
N SER A 240 -19.54 -1.05 8.82
CA SER A 240 -19.09 -0.70 10.17
C SER A 240 -20.25 -0.48 11.14
N VAL A 241 -19.99 -0.74 12.42
CA VAL A 241 -20.91 -0.37 13.49
C VAL A 241 -21.00 1.16 13.66
N ASP A 242 -22.11 1.64 14.20
CA ASP A 242 -22.38 3.09 14.31
C ASP A 242 -21.32 3.84 15.13
N SER A 243 -20.76 3.20 16.16
CA SER A 243 -19.69 3.79 16.97
C SER A 243 -18.43 4.07 16.16
N VAL A 244 -18.13 3.27 15.15
CA VAL A 244 -17.00 3.49 14.23
C VAL A 244 -17.36 4.58 13.22
N LYS A 245 -18.57 4.52 12.63
CA LYS A 245 -19.05 5.49 11.62
C LYS A 245 -19.04 6.93 12.13
N ILE A 246 -19.45 7.16 13.38
CA ILE A 246 -19.48 8.50 13.99
C ILE A 246 -18.06 9.09 14.17
N CYS A 247 -17.03 8.25 14.21
CA CYS A 247 -15.64 8.68 14.36
C CYS A 247 -14.95 9.02 13.03
N ALA A 248 -15.60 8.78 11.90
CA ALA A 248 -15.04 8.99 10.56
C ALA A 248 -15.50 10.32 9.94
N ASP A 249 -14.66 10.89 9.08
CA ASP A 249 -14.98 12.09 8.29
C ASP A 249 -15.92 11.76 7.12
N TYR A 250 -15.87 10.51 6.65
CA TYR A 250 -16.66 10.02 5.55
C TYR A 250 -17.09 8.57 5.78
N ILE A 251 -18.28 8.23 5.32
CA ILE A 251 -18.79 6.86 5.32
C ILE A 251 -18.90 6.43 3.87
N THR A 252 -18.22 5.34 3.51
CA THR A 252 -18.31 4.74 2.17
C THR A 252 -19.29 3.57 2.16
N ASP A 253 -19.43 2.90 1.02
CA ASP A 253 -20.27 1.70 0.90
C ASP A 253 -19.68 0.50 1.65
N THR A 254 -20.36 -0.64 1.64
CA THR A 254 -19.84 -1.88 2.25
C THR A 254 -18.65 -2.43 1.46
N ASN A 255 -17.89 -3.32 2.08
CA ASN A 255 -16.84 -4.09 1.41
C ASN A 255 -17.38 -4.91 0.22
N GLU A 256 -18.60 -5.46 0.32
CA GLU A 256 -19.28 -6.17 -0.79
C GLU A 256 -19.61 -5.28 -1.99
N ASN A 257 -19.85 -3.99 -1.74
CA ASN A 257 -20.20 -3.01 -2.77
C ASN A 257 -19.00 -2.16 -3.22
N ASP A 258 -17.77 -2.68 -3.09
CA ASP A 258 -16.53 -1.99 -3.47
C ASP A 258 -16.34 -0.63 -2.75
N GLY A 259 -16.71 -0.54 -1.47
CA GLY A 259 -16.64 0.71 -0.69
C GLY A 259 -15.27 1.39 -0.74
N VAL A 260 -14.18 0.61 -0.72
CA VAL A 260 -12.80 1.11 -0.89
C VAL A 260 -12.62 1.76 -2.27
N ALA A 261 -13.04 1.09 -3.35
CA ALA A 261 -12.93 1.64 -4.71
C ALA A 261 -13.72 2.94 -4.84
N GLN A 262 -14.96 2.97 -4.35
CA GLN A 262 -15.81 4.15 -4.41
C GLN A 262 -15.19 5.35 -3.68
N ALA A 263 -14.65 5.14 -2.48
CA ALA A 263 -13.97 6.17 -1.71
C ALA A 263 -12.75 6.72 -2.46
N VAL A 264 -11.90 5.82 -2.96
CA VAL A 264 -10.67 6.17 -3.68
C VAL A 264 -10.97 6.90 -4.99
N GLU A 265 -11.91 6.40 -5.78
CA GLU A 265 -12.36 7.02 -7.03
C GLU A 265 -12.87 8.44 -6.78
N LYS A 266 -13.68 8.65 -5.74
CA LYS A 266 -14.30 9.93 -5.44
C LYS A 266 -13.33 10.94 -4.81
N LEU A 267 -12.47 10.51 -3.89
CA LEU A 267 -11.69 11.42 -3.05
C LEU A 267 -10.24 11.59 -3.50
N ILE A 268 -9.73 10.68 -4.34
CA ILE A 268 -8.37 10.75 -4.90
C ILE A 268 -8.43 10.95 -6.40
N LEU A 269 -9.17 10.10 -7.13
CA LEU A 269 -9.14 10.09 -8.60
C LEU A 269 -10.02 11.15 -9.26
N ALA A 270 -11.16 11.52 -8.66
CA ALA A 270 -12.02 12.56 -9.22
C ALA A 270 -11.44 13.98 -9.03
N ASP A 271 -10.58 14.17 -8.03
CA ASP A 271 -10.02 15.47 -7.64
C ASP A 271 -8.67 15.80 -8.34
N ILE A 272 -8.29 15.02 -9.36
CA ILE A 272 -7.02 15.20 -10.07
C ILE A 272 -7.03 16.52 -10.85
N ARG A 273 -6.43 17.55 -10.26
CA ARG A 273 -6.03 18.78 -10.95
C ARG A 273 -4.56 18.67 -11.38
N ALA A 274 -4.19 19.27 -12.51
CA ALA A 274 -2.80 19.27 -13.04
C ALA A 274 -1.73 19.64 -12.00
N THR A 275 -2.05 20.53 -11.05
CA THR A 275 -1.14 20.96 -9.98
C THR A 275 -0.97 19.97 -8.83
N GLN A 276 -1.63 18.80 -8.90
CA GLN A 276 -1.68 17.81 -7.84
C GLN A 276 -1.04 16.46 -8.21
N ILE A 277 -0.33 16.30 -9.31
CA ILE A 277 0.38 15.05 -9.59
C ILE A 277 1.73 15.04 -8.83
N PRO A 278 2.06 14.01 -8.02
CA PRO A 278 3.25 14.00 -7.18
C PRO A 278 4.51 13.65 -8.00
N LEU A 279 5.00 14.62 -8.78
CA LEU A 279 6.12 14.43 -9.72
C LEU A 279 7.38 13.88 -9.06
N ASP A 280 7.74 14.36 -7.86
CA ASP A 280 8.91 13.88 -7.12
C ASP A 280 8.84 12.37 -6.85
N GLN A 281 7.64 11.88 -6.56
CA GLN A 281 7.40 10.47 -6.27
C GLN A 281 7.42 9.61 -7.54
N LEU A 282 6.82 10.09 -8.62
CA LEU A 282 6.91 9.45 -9.93
C LEU A 282 8.36 9.35 -10.42
N ASN A 283 9.13 10.44 -10.25
CA ASN A 283 10.55 10.48 -10.57
C ASN A 283 11.36 9.51 -9.71
N ALA A 284 11.04 9.41 -8.40
CA ALA A 284 11.70 8.46 -7.50
C ALA A 284 11.41 6.98 -7.88
N GLN A 285 10.17 6.66 -8.27
CA GLN A 285 9.78 5.33 -8.74
C GLN A 285 10.51 4.93 -10.03
N GLY A 286 10.66 5.86 -10.98
CA GLY A 286 11.35 5.63 -12.25
C GLY A 286 12.88 5.50 -12.17
N LYS A 287 13.48 5.72 -10.98
CA LYS A 287 14.95 5.80 -10.78
C LYS A 287 15.71 4.56 -11.29
N HIS A 288 15.12 3.38 -11.14
CA HIS A 288 15.74 2.10 -11.51
C HIS A 288 15.24 1.53 -12.85
N ALA A 289 14.52 2.33 -13.62
CA ALA A 289 14.01 1.97 -14.94
C ALA A 289 14.68 2.81 -16.04
N LEU A 290 14.34 2.55 -17.32
CA LEU A 290 14.94 3.24 -18.48
C LEU A 290 14.96 4.77 -18.32
N MET A 291 13.88 5.37 -17.83
CA MET A 291 13.76 6.80 -17.60
C MET A 291 14.81 7.33 -16.60
N GLY A 292 15.00 6.66 -15.46
CA GLY A 292 16.04 7.02 -14.49
C GLY A 292 17.45 6.83 -15.05
N ASN A 293 17.68 5.75 -15.80
CA ASN A 293 18.95 5.49 -16.48
C ASN A 293 19.32 6.56 -17.52
N LEU A 294 18.32 7.16 -18.17
CA LEU A 294 18.50 8.27 -19.12
C LEU A 294 18.47 9.65 -18.44
N GLY A 295 18.20 9.73 -17.13
CA GLY A 295 18.08 10.98 -16.40
C GLY A 295 16.80 11.78 -16.73
N ILE A 296 15.75 11.11 -17.21
CA ILE A 296 14.46 11.74 -17.49
C ILE A 296 13.78 12.11 -16.18
N GLN A 297 13.30 13.34 -16.08
CA GLN A 297 12.57 13.86 -14.92
C GLN A 297 11.29 14.58 -15.36
N TYR A 298 10.13 14.13 -14.88
CA TYR A 298 8.87 14.84 -15.08
C TYR A 298 8.92 16.19 -14.36
N THR A 299 8.47 17.24 -15.06
CA THR A 299 8.44 18.63 -14.57
C THR A 299 7.03 19.22 -14.56
N TYR A 300 6.11 18.62 -15.32
CA TYR A 300 4.70 18.99 -15.33
C TYR A 300 3.85 17.79 -15.77
N ALA A 301 2.65 17.63 -15.21
CA ALA A 301 1.71 16.61 -15.67
C ALA A 301 0.26 17.08 -15.50
N ALA A 302 -0.54 16.83 -16.53
CA ALA A 302 -1.97 17.09 -16.60
C ALA A 302 -2.61 16.04 -17.53
N GLU A 303 -3.94 16.01 -17.59
CA GLU A 303 -4.68 15.07 -18.44
C GLU A 303 -4.40 15.28 -19.94
N ASP A 304 -4.14 16.52 -20.35
CA ASP A 304 -3.94 16.92 -21.74
C ASP A 304 -2.49 17.28 -22.10
N ARG A 305 -1.63 17.45 -21.09
CA ARG A 305 -0.23 17.88 -21.27
C ARG A 305 0.71 17.30 -20.22
N VAL A 306 1.86 16.79 -20.66
CA VAL A 306 2.94 16.30 -19.78
C VAL A 306 4.27 16.89 -20.24
N GLU A 307 5.14 17.27 -19.31
CA GLU A 307 6.50 17.71 -19.60
C GLU A 307 7.53 16.95 -18.79
N ALA A 308 8.68 16.71 -19.41
CA ALA A 308 9.85 16.15 -18.75
C ALA A 308 11.14 16.74 -19.34
N THR A 309 12.20 16.72 -18.54
CA THR A 309 13.55 17.09 -18.97
C THR A 309 14.44 15.87 -19.05
N MET A 310 15.45 15.91 -19.92
CA MET A 310 16.48 14.88 -20.02
C MET A 310 17.84 15.54 -20.32
N PRO A 311 18.90 15.23 -19.56
CA PRO A 311 20.23 15.78 -19.81
C PRO A 311 20.84 15.18 -21.07
N VAL A 312 21.65 15.98 -21.78
CA VAL A 312 22.51 15.51 -22.87
C VAL A 312 23.90 15.26 -22.29
N ASP A 313 24.18 14.02 -21.92
CA ASP A 313 25.45 13.61 -21.33
C ASP A 313 25.86 12.21 -21.84
N HIS A 314 26.88 11.62 -21.22
CA HIS A 314 27.40 10.30 -21.58
C HIS A 314 26.35 9.18 -21.71
N ARG A 315 25.16 9.32 -21.10
CA ARG A 315 24.06 8.34 -21.13
C ARG A 315 23.18 8.48 -22.37
N THR A 316 23.05 9.70 -22.89
CA THR A 316 22.03 10.06 -23.90
C THR A 316 22.64 10.55 -25.20
N ARG A 317 23.96 10.82 -25.24
CA ARG A 317 24.66 11.29 -26.44
C ARG A 317 25.17 10.15 -27.32
N GLN A 318 25.32 10.46 -28.60
CA GLN A 318 26.11 9.70 -29.56
C GLN A 318 27.62 9.95 -29.34
N PRO A 319 28.51 9.11 -29.90
CA PRO A 319 29.97 9.29 -29.80
C PRO A 319 30.47 10.69 -30.18
N PHE A 320 29.76 11.39 -31.07
CA PHE A 320 30.09 12.73 -31.56
C PHE A 320 29.58 13.89 -30.66
N GLY A 321 29.08 13.60 -29.44
CA GLY A 321 28.65 14.65 -28.50
C GLY A 321 27.28 15.27 -28.78
N ILE A 322 26.46 14.60 -29.60
CA ILE A 322 25.10 15.05 -29.99
C ILE A 322 24.07 14.13 -29.36
N LEU A 323 22.92 14.67 -28.94
CA LEU A 323 21.80 13.88 -28.41
C LEU A 323 21.39 12.75 -29.37
N HIS A 324 21.29 11.53 -28.83
CA HIS A 324 20.89 10.36 -29.58
C HIS A 324 19.40 10.39 -29.93
N GLY A 325 19.07 10.15 -31.21
CA GLY A 325 17.68 10.12 -31.68
C GLY A 325 16.81 9.13 -30.89
N GLY A 326 17.31 7.91 -30.66
CA GLY A 326 16.66 6.91 -29.80
C GLY A 326 16.42 7.36 -28.35
N ALA A 327 17.33 8.13 -27.73
CA ALA A 327 17.09 8.69 -26.40
C ALA A 327 15.96 9.75 -26.43
N THR A 328 15.88 10.50 -27.53
CA THR A 328 14.80 11.47 -27.77
C THR A 328 13.45 10.76 -27.93
N LEU A 329 13.40 9.63 -28.63
CA LEU A 329 12.19 8.81 -28.76
C LEU A 329 11.78 8.20 -27.40
N ALA A 330 12.74 7.69 -26.62
CA ALA A 330 12.48 7.18 -25.28
C ALA A 330 11.90 8.27 -24.35
N LEU A 331 12.42 9.50 -24.43
CA LEU A 331 11.85 10.66 -23.73
C LEU A 331 10.39 10.90 -24.16
N ALA A 332 10.11 10.88 -25.46
CA ALA A 332 8.76 11.09 -25.98
C ALA A 332 7.77 9.99 -25.58
N GLU A 333 8.16 8.71 -25.67
CA GLU A 333 7.36 7.59 -25.20
C GLU A 333 7.06 7.69 -23.70
N THR A 334 8.05 8.11 -22.90
CA THR A 334 7.90 8.27 -21.45
C THR A 334 6.82 9.31 -21.11
N VAL A 335 6.89 10.52 -21.70
CA VAL A 335 5.90 11.58 -21.40
C VAL A 335 4.50 11.27 -21.94
N ALA A 336 4.41 10.68 -23.14
CA ALA A 336 3.12 10.30 -23.71
C ALA A 336 2.50 9.11 -22.96
N GLY A 337 3.32 8.17 -22.49
CA GLY A 337 2.90 7.04 -21.65
C GLY A 337 2.27 7.52 -20.34
N LEU A 338 2.95 8.42 -19.61
CA LEU A 338 2.39 9.01 -18.39
C LEU A 338 1.08 9.77 -18.68
N GLY A 339 1.05 10.58 -19.74
CA GLY A 339 -0.16 11.32 -20.13
C GLY A 339 -1.34 10.38 -20.40
N SER A 340 -1.12 9.32 -21.18
CA SER A 340 -2.13 8.30 -21.42
C SER A 340 -2.57 7.59 -20.14
N MET A 341 -1.61 7.28 -19.26
CA MET A 341 -1.90 6.64 -17.98
C MET A 341 -2.76 7.55 -17.11
N ILE A 342 -2.54 8.87 -17.07
CA ILE A 342 -3.40 9.81 -16.34
C ILE A 342 -4.83 9.79 -16.92
N ALA A 343 -4.95 9.82 -18.25
CA ALA A 343 -6.23 9.92 -18.95
C ALA A 343 -7.10 8.64 -18.92
N CYS A 344 -6.51 7.47 -18.63
CA CYS A 344 -7.20 6.19 -18.57
C CYS A 344 -8.14 6.04 -17.37
N GLN A 345 -9.17 5.20 -17.53
CA GLN A 345 -10.00 4.75 -16.41
C GLN A 345 -9.22 3.84 -15.46
N PRO A 346 -9.70 3.63 -14.22
CA PRO A 346 -9.01 2.77 -13.24
C PRO A 346 -8.79 1.33 -13.71
N ASP A 347 -9.73 0.75 -14.46
CA ASP A 347 -9.65 -0.62 -15.00
C ASP A 347 -8.85 -0.74 -16.31
N GLU A 348 -8.29 0.37 -16.77
CA GLU A 348 -7.52 0.46 -18.01
C GLU A 348 -6.02 0.59 -17.74
N PHE A 349 -5.21 0.04 -18.65
CA PHE A 349 -3.78 0.26 -18.72
C PHE A 349 -3.37 0.61 -20.15
N VAL A 350 -2.20 1.22 -20.29
CA VAL A 350 -1.69 1.70 -21.58
C VAL A 350 -0.43 0.96 -21.99
N VAL A 351 -0.32 0.69 -23.28
CA VAL A 351 0.87 0.10 -23.89
C VAL A 351 1.27 0.92 -25.10
N GLY A 352 2.55 1.26 -25.21
CA GLY A 352 3.10 1.91 -26.40
C GLY A 352 2.90 1.01 -27.63
N MET A 353 2.26 1.54 -28.66
CA MET A 353 1.98 0.82 -29.91
C MET A 353 2.87 1.29 -31.04
N GLN A 354 3.11 2.60 -31.13
CA GLN A 354 3.94 3.19 -32.17
C GLN A 354 4.55 4.50 -31.70
N VAL A 355 5.82 4.70 -32.02
CA VAL A 355 6.51 5.98 -31.92
C VAL A 355 7.12 6.34 -33.26
N SER A 356 6.90 7.58 -33.72
CA SER A 356 7.47 8.08 -34.98
C SER A 356 7.84 9.55 -34.82
N GLY A 357 9.08 9.92 -35.12
CA GLY A 357 9.57 11.28 -34.89
C GLY A 357 10.47 11.80 -36.00
N ASN A 358 10.44 13.11 -36.18
CA ASN A 358 11.32 13.84 -37.08
C ASN A 358 12.34 14.64 -36.25
N HIS A 359 13.64 14.40 -36.47
CA HIS A 359 14.72 15.16 -35.85
C HIS A 359 15.05 16.39 -36.72
N ILE A 360 14.85 17.58 -36.16
CA ILE A 360 14.89 18.86 -36.89
C ILE A 360 16.19 19.61 -36.61
N SER A 361 16.68 19.54 -35.38
CA SER A 361 17.96 20.14 -35.01
C SER A 361 18.66 19.35 -33.90
N SER A 362 19.92 19.71 -33.62
CA SER A 362 20.76 19.02 -32.65
C SER A 362 20.75 19.71 -31.29
N ALA A 363 20.81 18.89 -30.23
CA ALA A 363 21.21 19.28 -28.90
C ALA A 363 22.58 18.64 -28.58
N HIS A 364 23.41 19.34 -27.82
CA HIS A 364 24.81 18.96 -27.60
C HIS A 364 25.09 18.61 -26.14
N GLU A 365 26.14 17.83 -25.90
CA GLU A 365 26.61 17.49 -24.56
C GLU A 365 26.75 18.74 -23.67
N GLY A 366 26.21 18.64 -22.45
CA GLY A 366 26.11 19.75 -21.50
C GLY A 366 24.78 20.51 -21.54
N ASP A 367 23.93 20.28 -22.55
CA ASP A 367 22.57 20.82 -22.61
C ASP A 367 21.57 19.96 -21.82
N THR A 368 20.38 20.49 -21.57
CA THR A 368 19.22 19.74 -21.05
C THR A 368 18.05 19.98 -21.97
N VAL A 369 17.52 18.90 -22.54
CA VAL A 369 16.34 18.99 -23.42
C VAL A 369 15.05 18.88 -22.61
N ARG A 370 14.01 19.57 -23.06
CA ARG A 370 12.67 19.58 -22.49
C ARG A 370 11.66 19.06 -23.51
N ALA A 371 10.94 18.00 -23.16
CA ALA A 371 9.83 17.48 -23.96
C ALA A 371 8.50 18.05 -23.47
N VAL A 372 7.64 18.43 -24.40
CA VAL A 372 6.27 18.87 -24.17
C VAL A 372 5.33 17.95 -24.95
N ALA A 373 4.63 17.08 -24.24
CA ALA A 373 3.61 16.21 -24.79
C ALA A 373 2.23 16.87 -24.66
N THR A 374 1.45 16.87 -25.74
CA THR A 374 0.05 17.30 -25.77
C THR A 374 -0.81 16.24 -26.43
N ILE A 375 -1.97 15.95 -25.85
CA ILE A 375 -2.88 14.94 -26.40
C ILE A 375 -3.52 15.47 -27.70
N VAL A 376 -3.46 14.67 -28.75
CA VAL A 376 -4.07 14.95 -30.07
C VAL A 376 -5.40 14.23 -30.21
N HIS A 377 -5.48 13.00 -29.69
CA HIS A 377 -6.70 12.19 -29.72
C HIS A 377 -6.82 11.37 -28.45
N LYS A 378 -7.98 11.45 -27.79
CA LYS A 378 -8.36 10.64 -26.62
C LYS A 378 -9.50 9.70 -27.00
N GLY A 379 -9.16 8.53 -27.53
CA GLY A 379 -10.12 7.48 -27.89
C GLY A 379 -10.25 6.40 -26.82
N ARG A 380 -11.31 5.58 -26.91
CA ARG A 380 -11.56 4.47 -25.96
C ARG A 380 -10.54 3.33 -26.05
N SER A 381 -9.92 3.13 -27.22
CA SER A 381 -8.97 2.05 -27.48
C SER A 381 -7.56 2.55 -27.78
N SER A 382 -7.39 3.86 -27.98
CA SER A 382 -6.09 4.43 -28.26
C SER A 382 -6.02 5.91 -27.91
N HIS A 383 -4.85 6.35 -27.48
CA HIS A 383 -4.49 7.75 -27.31
C HIS A 383 -3.38 8.11 -28.28
N VAL A 384 -3.46 9.29 -28.90
CA VAL A 384 -2.41 9.83 -29.76
C VAL A 384 -1.87 11.11 -29.13
N TRP A 385 -0.56 11.18 -28.96
CA TRP A 385 0.16 12.31 -28.39
C TRP A 385 1.11 12.92 -29.42
N ASN A 386 1.20 14.24 -29.43
CA ASN A 386 2.28 14.97 -30.08
C ASN A 386 3.28 15.40 -29.02
N VAL A 387 4.57 15.15 -29.24
CA VAL A 387 5.65 15.48 -28.32
C VAL A 387 6.70 16.30 -29.04
N ASP A 388 6.85 17.55 -28.64
CA ASP A 388 7.89 18.43 -29.15
C ASP A 388 9.02 18.55 -28.12
N VAL A 389 10.26 18.32 -28.58
CA VAL A 389 11.46 18.37 -27.75
C VAL A 389 12.27 19.61 -28.08
N PHE A 390 12.63 20.38 -27.07
CA PHE A 390 13.36 21.64 -27.17
C PHE A 390 14.69 21.59 -26.41
N THR A 391 15.68 22.33 -26.88
CA THR A 391 16.89 22.66 -26.09
C THR A 391 16.57 23.60 -24.93
N SER A 392 17.53 23.84 -24.03
CA SER A 392 17.41 24.86 -22.98
C SER A 392 17.15 26.28 -23.51
N THR A 393 17.54 26.55 -24.76
CA THR A 393 17.31 27.84 -25.45
C THR A 393 15.98 27.90 -26.20
N ASN A 394 15.06 26.94 -26.00
CA ASN A 394 13.78 26.80 -26.70
C ASN A 394 13.89 26.56 -28.22
N LYS A 395 15.04 26.13 -28.73
CA LYS A 395 15.16 25.65 -30.11
C LYS A 395 14.55 24.24 -30.25
N LEU A 396 13.68 24.04 -31.24
CA LEU A 396 13.04 22.75 -31.53
C LEU A 396 14.06 21.72 -32.04
N VAL A 397 14.22 20.63 -31.29
CA VAL A 397 15.11 19.49 -31.58
C VAL A 397 14.37 18.43 -32.38
N SER A 398 13.16 18.06 -31.96
CA SER A 398 12.38 16.99 -32.58
C SER A 398 10.89 17.17 -32.36
N SER A 399 10.09 16.66 -33.29
CA SER A 399 8.63 16.55 -33.17
C SER A 399 8.20 15.11 -33.41
N ILE A 400 7.53 14.51 -32.43
CA ILE A 400 7.30 13.06 -32.34
C ILE A 400 5.82 12.78 -32.10
N ARG A 401 5.29 11.76 -32.77
CA ARG A 401 3.96 11.22 -32.54
C ARG A 401 4.05 9.88 -31.83
N VAL A 402 3.33 9.75 -30.73
CA VAL A 402 3.23 8.51 -29.95
C VAL A 402 1.79 8.04 -29.97
N VAL A 403 1.58 6.76 -30.26
CA VAL A 403 0.29 6.10 -30.17
C VAL A 403 0.36 5.05 -29.07
N ASN A 404 -0.52 5.19 -28.09
CA ASN A 404 -0.69 4.25 -26.99
C ASN A 404 -2.01 3.51 -27.17
N SER A 405 -1.98 2.18 -27.06
CA SER A 405 -3.18 1.36 -26.98
C SER A 405 -3.74 1.41 -25.56
N VAL A 406 -5.06 1.54 -25.43
CA VAL A 406 -5.78 1.49 -24.15
C VAL A 406 -6.42 0.11 -24.03
N MET A 407 -6.07 -0.62 -22.98
CA MET A 407 -6.47 -2.01 -22.77
C MET A 407 -7.09 -2.17 -21.38
N LYS A 408 -8.03 -3.11 -21.23
CA LYS A 408 -8.61 -3.45 -19.91
C LYS A 408 -7.77 -4.49 -19.19
N LYS A 409 -7.52 -4.29 -17.89
CA LYS A 409 -6.94 -5.34 -17.04
C LYS A 409 -7.95 -6.50 -16.93
N ARG A 410 -7.51 -7.73 -17.22
CA ARG A 410 -8.38 -8.92 -17.22
C ARG A 410 -8.62 -9.46 -15.82
#